data_AF-A0A1W5YMD5-F1
#
_entry.id   AF-A0A1W5YMD5-F1
#
_cell.length_a   1.000
_cell.length_b   1.000
_cell.length_c   1.000
_cell.angle_alpha   90.00
_cell.angle_beta   90.00
_cell.angle_gamma   90.00
#
_symmetry.space_group_name_H-M   'P 1'
#
loop_
_entity.id
_entity.type
_entity.pdbx_description
1 polymer ?
#
loop_
_entity_poly.entity_id
_entity_poly.type
_entity_poly.pdbx_seq_one_letter_code
_entity_poly.pdbx_strand_id
1 'polypeptide(L)'
;FKGEIKVEGADLVINGKKIRFYQERDPANIPWAETGAYYIVESTGVFTTTEKASAHLKGGAKKVVISAPSADAPMFVMGVNNETYKSDINVLSNASCTTNCLAPLAKVIHDKYTIIEGLMTTVHSYTATQKTVDGPSAKDWRGGRTAAANIIPSSTGAAKAVGKVIPDLNGKLTGMAFRVPTANVSVVDL
;
A
#
# COMPACT_ATOMS: atom_id res chain seq x y z
N PHE A 1 -16.28 -10.85 10.06
CA PHE A 1 -15.44 -12.00 10.46
C PHE A 1 -16.36 -13.15 10.86
N LYS A 2 -16.03 -14.41 10.55
CA LYS A 2 -16.82 -15.60 10.90
C LYS A 2 -16.00 -16.48 11.86
N GLY A 3 -16.06 -16.21 13.15
CA GLY A 3 -15.31 -16.91 14.19
C GLY A 3 -15.60 -16.31 15.57
N GLU A 4 -14.97 -16.84 16.60
CA GLU A 4 -15.18 -16.34 17.97
C GLU A 4 -14.27 -15.13 18.23
N ILE A 5 -14.87 -14.07 18.79
CA ILE A 5 -14.17 -12.88 19.25
C ILE A 5 -14.57 -12.64 20.70
N LYS A 6 -13.58 -12.52 21.57
CA LYS A 6 -13.75 -12.12 22.98
C LYS A 6 -12.80 -10.97 23.29
N VAL A 7 -13.21 -10.12 24.22
CA VAL A 7 -12.32 -9.11 24.82
C VAL A 7 -11.90 -9.63 26.19
N GLU A 8 -10.60 -9.61 26.46
CA GLU A 8 -10.03 -10.05 27.73
C GLU A 8 -9.12 -8.94 28.28
N GLY A 9 -9.67 -8.13 29.18
CA GLY A 9 -8.99 -6.93 29.67
C GLY A 9 -8.72 -5.94 28.54
N ALA A 10 -7.45 -5.67 28.26
CA ALA A 10 -7.01 -4.77 27.18
C ALA A 10 -6.74 -5.50 25.84
N ASP A 11 -6.91 -6.82 25.79
CA ASP A 11 -6.50 -7.66 24.66
C ASP A 11 -7.72 -8.26 23.93
N LEU A 12 -7.53 -8.64 22.66
CA LEU A 12 -8.51 -9.44 21.91
C LEU A 12 -8.17 -10.93 22.01
N VAL A 13 -9.17 -11.79 22.05
CA VAL A 13 -9.00 -13.22 21.81
C VAL A 13 -9.79 -13.59 20.58
N ILE A 14 -9.10 -13.95 19.49
CA ILE A 14 -9.70 -14.41 18.24
C ILE A 14 -9.44 -15.90 18.11
N ASN A 15 -10.50 -16.72 18.08
CA ASN A 15 -10.39 -18.18 17.97
C ASN A 15 -9.38 -18.78 18.98
N GLY A 16 -9.44 -18.34 20.24
CA GLY A 16 -8.52 -18.77 21.31
C GLY A 16 -7.12 -18.17 21.26
N LYS A 17 -6.78 -17.37 20.24
CA LYS A 17 -5.48 -16.68 20.14
C LYS A 17 -5.58 -15.27 20.70
N LYS A 18 -4.77 -14.98 21.71
CA LYS A 18 -4.67 -13.65 22.32
C LYS A 18 -3.87 -12.70 21.42
N ILE A 19 -4.38 -11.48 21.23
CA ILE A 19 -3.82 -10.41 20.42
C ILE A 19 -3.69 -9.18 21.31
N ARG A 20 -2.46 -8.69 21.44
CA ARG A 20 -2.11 -7.50 22.22
C ARG A 20 -2.43 -6.23 21.43
N PHE A 21 -3.02 -5.24 22.10
CA PHE A 21 -3.17 -3.89 21.54
C PHE A 21 -2.22 -2.91 22.21
N TYR A 22 -1.77 -1.94 21.42
CA TYR A 22 -1.00 -0.79 21.85
C TYR A 22 -1.67 0.48 21.30
N GLN A 23 -1.58 1.59 22.04
CA GLN A 23 -2.16 2.88 21.66
C GLN A 23 -1.08 3.96 21.60
N GLU A 24 -0.02 3.70 20.85
CA GLU A 24 1.09 4.62 20.70
C GLU A 24 1.00 5.39 19.38
N ARG A 25 1.28 6.69 19.44
CA ARG A 25 1.38 7.52 18.23
C ARG A 25 2.76 7.44 17.58
N ASP A 26 3.80 7.27 18.38
CA ASP A 26 5.17 7.04 17.90
C ASP A 26 5.42 5.52 17.80
N PRO A 27 5.67 4.97 16.60
CA PRO A 27 5.98 3.57 16.41
C PRO A 27 7.16 3.05 17.23
N ALA A 28 8.09 3.93 17.62
CA ALA A 28 9.25 3.59 18.43
C ALA A 28 8.89 3.20 19.87
N ASN A 29 7.75 3.66 20.37
CA ASN A 29 7.28 3.36 21.72
C ASN A 29 6.55 2.01 21.81
N ILE A 30 6.24 1.37 20.69
CA ILE A 30 5.50 0.11 20.69
C ILE A 30 6.48 -1.04 20.98
N PRO A 31 6.31 -1.79 22.08
CA PRO A 31 7.27 -2.81 22.50
C PRO A 31 7.02 -4.14 21.77
N TRP A 32 7.24 -4.17 20.45
CA TRP A 32 7.07 -5.35 19.59
C TRP A 32 7.79 -6.61 20.10
N ALA A 33 8.96 -6.43 20.73
CA ALA A 33 9.73 -7.52 21.33
C ALA A 33 8.93 -8.33 22.38
N GLU A 34 8.05 -7.67 23.16
CA GLU A 34 7.28 -8.33 24.22
C GLU A 34 6.29 -9.37 23.69
N THR A 35 5.84 -9.20 22.44
CA THR A 35 4.83 -10.06 21.81
C THR A 35 5.40 -10.97 20.73
N GLY A 36 6.72 -10.91 20.49
CA GLY A 36 7.37 -11.66 19.42
C GLY A 36 6.99 -11.20 18.01
N ALA A 37 6.48 -9.98 17.86
CA ALA A 37 6.08 -9.43 16.57
C ALA A 37 7.32 -9.04 15.73
N TYR A 38 7.84 -9.99 14.95
CA TYR A 38 9.05 -9.77 14.14
C TYR A 38 8.82 -9.02 12.83
N TYR A 39 7.65 -9.19 12.21
CA TYR A 39 7.28 -8.56 10.95
C TYR A 39 6.12 -7.61 11.19
N ILE A 40 6.33 -6.34 10.87
CA ILE A 40 5.31 -5.30 11.06
C ILE A 40 4.77 -4.86 9.71
N VAL A 41 3.44 -4.80 9.60
CA VAL A 41 2.76 -4.22 8.44
C VAL A 41 2.42 -2.77 8.76
N GLU A 42 3.25 -1.85 8.26
CA GLU A 42 3.04 -0.42 8.41
C GLU A 42 1.93 0.03 7.45
N SER A 43 0.74 0.20 8.02
CA SER A 43 -0.53 0.43 7.31
C SER A 43 -1.27 1.69 7.75
N THR A 44 -0.58 2.61 8.45
CA THR A 44 -1.13 3.91 8.87
C THR A 44 -1.23 4.90 7.71
N GLY A 45 -0.39 4.72 6.68
CA GLY A 45 -0.26 5.68 5.57
C GLY A 45 0.58 6.92 5.91
N VAL A 46 1.20 6.97 7.09
CA VAL A 46 2.00 8.12 7.57
C VAL A 46 3.51 7.83 7.54
N PHE A 47 3.91 6.61 7.91
CA PHE A 47 5.33 6.20 8.01
C PHE A 47 5.79 5.48 6.74
N THR A 48 5.67 6.15 5.58
CA THR A 48 5.89 5.52 4.27
C THR A 48 7.31 5.67 3.70
N THR A 49 8.28 6.15 4.49
CA THR A 49 9.70 6.21 4.11
C THR A 49 10.52 5.22 4.93
N THR A 50 11.72 4.87 4.45
CA THR A 50 12.63 3.94 5.16
C THR A 50 12.90 4.43 6.57
N GLU A 51 13.24 5.71 6.73
CA GLU A 51 13.55 6.33 8.02
C GLU A 51 12.35 6.24 8.99
N LYS A 52 11.17 6.66 8.54
CA LYS A 52 9.96 6.69 9.36
C LYS A 52 9.50 5.30 9.78
N ALA A 53 9.47 4.35 8.85
CA ALA A 53 9.10 2.96 9.14
C ALA A 53 10.14 2.26 10.01
N SER A 54 11.42 2.66 9.94
CA SER A 54 12.48 2.10 10.81
C SER A 54 12.25 2.40 12.29
N ALA A 55 11.35 3.33 12.65
CA ALA A 55 10.96 3.55 14.04
C ALA A 55 10.43 2.26 14.72
N HIS A 56 9.73 1.39 13.99
CA HIS A 56 9.29 0.10 14.53
C HIS A 56 10.45 -0.82 14.96
N LEU A 57 11.62 -0.71 14.32
CA LEU A 57 12.77 -1.53 14.66
C LEU A 57 13.29 -1.23 16.07
N LYS A 58 13.11 0.01 16.56
CA LYS A 58 13.45 0.41 17.93
C LYS A 58 12.62 -0.35 18.98
N GLY A 59 11.37 -0.67 18.64
CA GLY A 59 10.47 -1.49 19.46
C GLY A 59 10.79 -2.98 19.44
N GLY A 60 11.80 -3.42 18.69
CA GLY A 60 12.23 -4.82 18.59
C GLY A 60 11.65 -5.60 17.40
N ALA A 61 10.97 -4.92 16.47
CA ALA A 61 10.63 -5.52 15.18
C ALA A 61 11.91 -5.81 14.38
N LYS A 62 11.88 -6.85 13.54
CA LYS A 62 13.00 -7.22 12.67
C LYS A 62 12.81 -6.70 11.24
N LYS A 63 11.58 -6.69 10.76
CA LYS A 63 11.21 -6.32 9.39
C LYS A 63 9.96 -5.44 9.40
N VAL A 64 9.89 -4.51 8.46
CA VAL A 64 8.73 -3.65 8.24
C VAL A 64 8.33 -3.69 6.77
N VAL A 65 7.04 -3.94 6.53
CA VAL A 65 6.40 -3.94 5.22
C VAL A 65 5.44 -2.76 5.17
N ILE A 66 5.78 -1.74 4.39
CA ILE A 66 4.93 -0.58 4.15
C ILE A 66 3.83 -1.00 3.17
N SER A 67 2.57 -0.83 3.55
CA SER A 67 1.39 -1.21 2.73
C SER A 67 0.99 -0.14 1.72
N ALA A 68 1.95 0.68 1.28
CA ALA A 68 1.76 1.80 0.36
C ALA A 68 3.06 2.03 -0.44
N PRO A 69 3.01 2.77 -1.56
CA PRO A 69 4.21 3.19 -2.27
C PRO A 69 5.15 3.98 -1.36
N SER A 70 6.43 3.61 -1.37
CA SER A 70 7.49 4.36 -0.71
C SER A 70 8.28 5.20 -1.70
N ALA A 71 8.77 6.34 -1.23
CA ALA A 71 9.66 7.20 -2.00
C ALA A 71 11.03 6.53 -2.19
N ASP A 72 11.51 5.85 -1.14
CA ASP A 72 12.90 5.40 -0.97
C ASP A 72 13.03 3.91 -0.62
N ALA A 73 12.04 3.29 0.02
CA ALA A 73 12.13 1.87 0.37
C ALA A 73 12.05 0.98 -0.90
N PRO A 74 12.87 -0.09 -1.00
CA PRO A 74 12.77 -1.08 -2.07
C PRO A 74 11.35 -1.63 -2.20
N MET A 75 10.87 -1.73 -3.44
CA MET A 75 9.49 -2.09 -3.74
C MET A 75 9.41 -3.49 -4.34
N PHE A 76 8.49 -4.30 -3.83
CA PHE A 76 8.27 -5.65 -4.31
C PHE A 76 6.80 -5.90 -4.64
N VAL A 77 6.57 -6.62 -5.74
CA VAL A 77 5.28 -7.16 -6.13
C VAL A 77 5.43 -8.67 -6.28
N MET A 78 4.55 -9.41 -5.60
CA MET A 78 4.54 -10.87 -5.63
C MET A 78 4.24 -11.39 -7.04
N GLY A 79 5.03 -12.35 -7.51
CA GLY A 79 4.96 -12.89 -8.87
C GLY A 79 5.62 -12.02 -9.94
N VAL A 80 6.24 -10.90 -9.57
CA VAL A 80 6.92 -9.99 -10.50
C VAL A 80 8.40 -9.89 -10.20
N ASN A 81 8.78 -9.38 -9.02
CA ASN A 81 10.18 -9.19 -8.63
C ASN A 81 10.49 -9.63 -7.19
N ASN A 82 9.56 -10.30 -6.51
CA ASN A 82 9.74 -10.75 -5.12
C ASN A 82 10.96 -11.68 -4.93
N GLU A 83 11.39 -12.40 -5.96
CA GLU A 83 12.57 -13.27 -5.91
C GLU A 83 13.89 -12.49 -5.83
N THR A 84 13.87 -11.18 -6.14
CA THR A 84 15.03 -10.30 -6.00
C THR A 84 15.21 -9.76 -4.57
N TYR A 85 14.27 -10.07 -3.67
CA TYR A 85 14.35 -9.69 -2.27
C TYR A 85 15.59 -10.30 -1.61
N LYS A 86 16.30 -9.50 -0.83
CA LYS A 86 17.44 -9.92 -0.01
C LYS A 86 17.13 -9.75 1.47
N SER A 87 17.59 -10.69 2.29
CA SER A 87 17.29 -10.75 3.72
C SER A 87 17.93 -9.63 4.54
N ASP A 88 18.83 -8.83 3.97
CA ASP A 88 19.39 -7.61 4.56
C ASP A 88 18.43 -6.41 4.47
N ILE A 89 17.42 -6.47 3.59
CA ILE A 89 16.39 -5.42 3.47
C ILE A 89 15.45 -5.52 4.67
N ASN A 90 15.54 -4.55 5.58
CA ASN A 90 14.74 -4.49 6.81
C ASN A 90 13.41 -3.76 6.64
N VAL A 91 13.37 -2.78 5.74
CA VAL A 91 12.17 -2.01 5.42
C VAL A 91 11.91 -2.10 3.93
N LEU A 92 10.71 -2.50 3.55
CA LEU A 92 10.30 -2.63 2.16
C LEU A 92 8.88 -2.10 1.93
N SER A 93 8.55 -1.81 0.67
CA SER A 93 7.21 -1.41 0.23
C SER A 93 6.55 -2.53 -0.56
N ASN A 94 5.30 -2.85 -0.21
CA ASN A 94 4.45 -3.76 -1.00
C ASN A 94 3.71 -3.02 -2.14
N ALA A 95 4.27 -1.90 -2.61
CA ALA A 95 3.71 -1.05 -3.64
C ALA A 95 2.29 -0.53 -3.32
N SER A 96 1.50 -0.22 -4.36
CA SER A 96 0.07 0.11 -4.25
C SER A 96 -0.80 -1.04 -4.76
N CYS A 97 -2.09 -1.02 -4.44
CA CYS A 97 -3.08 -1.91 -5.04
C CYS A 97 -3.07 -1.86 -6.57
N THR A 98 -3.04 -0.66 -7.17
CA THR A 98 -2.99 -0.49 -8.63
C THR A 98 -1.68 -1.03 -9.23
N THR A 99 -0.53 -0.86 -8.56
CA THR A 99 0.74 -1.44 -9.03
C THR A 99 0.71 -2.97 -8.98
N ASN A 100 0.16 -3.55 -7.91
CA ASN A 100 0.00 -5.00 -7.79
C ASN A 100 -0.96 -5.58 -8.86
N CYS A 101 -1.96 -4.80 -9.30
CA CYS A 101 -2.84 -5.20 -10.40
C CYS A 101 -2.14 -5.09 -11.77
N LEU A 102 -1.45 -3.99 -12.01
CA LEU A 102 -0.87 -3.66 -13.31
C LEU A 102 0.43 -4.43 -13.62
N ALA A 103 1.32 -4.59 -12.64
CA ALA A 103 2.65 -5.13 -12.89
C ALA A 103 2.65 -6.57 -13.45
N PRO A 104 1.80 -7.50 -12.97
CA PRO A 104 1.71 -8.84 -13.57
C PRO A 104 1.24 -8.81 -15.03
N LEU A 105 0.23 -7.98 -15.35
CA LEU A 105 -0.25 -7.81 -16.72
C LEU A 105 0.86 -7.26 -17.62
N ALA A 106 1.48 -6.16 -17.19
CA ALA A 106 2.56 -5.52 -17.93
C ALA A 106 3.75 -6.47 -18.12
N LYS A 107 4.10 -7.29 -17.12
CA LYS A 107 5.15 -8.31 -17.22
C LYS A 107 4.86 -9.31 -18.33
N VAL A 108 3.69 -9.95 -18.31
CA VAL A 108 3.33 -10.99 -19.30
C VAL A 108 3.33 -10.42 -20.72
N ILE A 109 2.73 -9.24 -20.91
CA ILE A 109 2.69 -8.59 -22.22
C ILE A 109 4.09 -8.16 -22.67
N HIS A 110 4.90 -7.59 -21.78
CA HIS A 110 6.25 -7.15 -22.11
C HIS A 110 7.18 -8.33 -22.44
N ASP A 111 7.15 -9.40 -21.64
CA ASP A 111 7.98 -10.58 -21.88
C ASP A 111 7.66 -11.27 -23.22
N LYS A 112 6.41 -11.17 -23.69
CA LYS A 112 5.95 -11.81 -24.94
C LYS A 112 6.03 -10.92 -26.17
N TYR A 113 5.70 -9.64 -26.02
CA TYR A 113 5.47 -8.73 -27.15
C TYR A 113 6.27 -7.43 -27.06
N THR A 114 7.02 -7.21 -25.97
CA THR A 114 7.79 -5.99 -25.71
C THR A 114 6.96 -4.72 -25.78
N ILE A 115 6.49 -4.24 -24.62
CA ILE A 115 5.88 -2.91 -24.52
C ILE A 115 6.90 -1.83 -24.90
N ILE A 116 6.53 -0.98 -25.88
CA ILE A 116 7.27 0.21 -26.30
C ILE A 116 6.90 1.40 -25.41
N GLU A 117 5.61 1.68 -25.30
CA GLU A 117 5.01 2.70 -24.44
C GLU A 117 3.57 2.29 -24.08
N GLY A 118 3.02 2.86 -23.01
CA GLY A 118 1.65 2.57 -22.60
C GLY A 118 1.07 3.62 -21.65
N LEU A 119 -0.24 3.83 -21.75
CA LEU A 119 -1.01 4.70 -20.87
C LEU A 119 -2.03 3.85 -20.16
N MET A 120 -2.16 4.04 -18.84
CA MET A 120 -3.20 3.37 -18.09
C MET A 120 -4.17 4.33 -17.43
N THR A 121 -5.42 3.87 -17.35
CA THR A 121 -6.44 4.46 -16.50
C THR A 121 -6.85 3.44 -15.45
N THR A 122 -6.95 3.85 -14.20
CA THR A 122 -7.66 3.05 -13.18
C THR A 122 -8.97 3.71 -12.79
N VAL A 123 -10.07 2.98 -12.95
CA VAL A 123 -11.35 3.34 -12.31
C VAL A 123 -11.33 2.70 -10.95
N HIS A 124 -11.14 3.51 -9.92
CA HIS A 124 -10.80 3.07 -8.59
C HIS A 124 -11.91 3.42 -7.61
N SER A 125 -12.25 2.51 -6.71
CA SER A 125 -13.11 2.82 -5.55
C SER A 125 -12.57 4.01 -4.76
N TYR A 126 -13.45 4.77 -4.13
CA TYR A 126 -12.98 5.76 -3.15
C TYR A 126 -12.33 5.04 -1.96
N THR A 127 -11.53 5.80 -1.21
CA THR A 127 -10.75 5.31 -0.06
C THR A 127 -10.97 6.25 1.13
N ALA A 128 -10.39 5.91 2.28
CA ALA A 128 -10.46 6.77 3.47
C ALA A 128 -9.85 8.18 3.30
N THR A 129 -9.08 8.41 2.23
CA THR A 129 -8.51 9.73 1.94
C THR A 129 -9.51 10.71 1.32
N GLN A 130 -10.59 10.23 0.69
CA GLN A 130 -11.63 11.09 0.13
C GLN A 130 -12.65 11.51 1.21
N LYS A 131 -13.40 12.58 0.93
CA LYS A 131 -14.32 13.17 1.90
C LYS A 131 -15.75 12.68 1.73
N THR A 132 -16.47 12.54 2.84
CA THR A 132 -17.90 12.20 2.86
C THR A 132 -18.77 13.34 2.35
N VAL A 133 -18.32 14.58 2.54
CA VAL A 133 -18.91 15.82 2.01
C VAL A 133 -17.79 16.74 1.52
N ASP A 134 -18.10 17.75 0.73
CA ASP A 134 -17.10 18.69 0.22
C ASP A 134 -16.32 19.35 1.36
N GLY A 135 -14.99 19.31 1.30
CA GLY A 135 -14.13 19.83 2.36
C GLY A 135 -12.64 19.92 1.97
N PRO A 136 -11.78 20.46 2.86
CA PRO A 136 -10.36 20.65 2.55
C PRO A 136 -9.64 19.31 2.43
N SER A 137 -8.78 19.20 1.43
CA SER A 137 -7.93 18.03 1.16
C SER A 137 -6.45 18.45 1.20
N ALA A 138 -5.64 17.65 1.89
CA ALA A 138 -4.22 17.92 2.07
C ALA A 138 -3.38 17.66 0.80
N LYS A 139 -3.92 16.90 -0.16
CA LYS A 139 -3.20 16.47 -1.36
C LYS A 139 -3.55 17.30 -2.60
N ASP A 140 -4.83 17.42 -2.89
CA ASP A 140 -5.36 18.13 -4.05
C ASP A 140 -6.83 18.52 -3.84
N TRP A 141 -7.32 19.55 -4.55
CA TRP A 141 -8.68 20.06 -4.37
C TRP A 141 -9.77 19.06 -4.78
N ARG A 142 -9.48 18.19 -5.75
CA ARG A 142 -10.46 17.22 -6.28
C ARG A 142 -10.77 16.14 -5.23
N GLY A 143 -9.77 15.69 -4.48
CA GLY A 143 -9.93 14.76 -3.37
C GLY A 143 -10.75 15.31 -2.19
N GLY A 144 -10.97 16.63 -2.16
CA GLY A 144 -11.87 17.28 -1.21
C GLY A 144 -13.35 17.15 -1.56
N ARG A 145 -13.69 16.72 -2.78
CA ARG A 145 -15.08 16.56 -3.22
C ARG A 145 -15.71 15.29 -2.66
N THR A 146 -17.03 15.32 -2.51
CA THR A 146 -17.87 14.24 -1.98
C THR A 146 -17.65 12.93 -2.73
N ALA A 147 -17.04 11.94 -2.07
CA ALA A 147 -16.60 10.69 -2.67
C ALA A 147 -17.73 9.85 -3.27
N ALA A 148 -18.88 9.80 -2.59
CA ALA A 148 -20.01 8.94 -2.93
C ALA A 148 -20.92 9.53 -4.03
N ALA A 149 -20.62 10.73 -4.55
CA ALA A 149 -21.46 11.42 -5.53
C ALA A 149 -20.68 11.97 -6.73
N ASN A 150 -19.38 11.70 -6.84
CA ASN A 150 -18.54 12.25 -7.89
C ASN A 150 -17.67 11.17 -8.56
N ILE A 151 -17.36 11.41 -9.83
CA ILE A 151 -16.19 10.84 -10.49
C ILE A 151 -15.05 11.84 -10.27
N ILE A 152 -14.01 11.43 -9.53
CA ILE A 152 -12.94 12.33 -9.09
C ILE A 152 -11.63 11.96 -9.79
N PRO A 153 -11.16 12.75 -10.77
CA PRO A 153 -9.85 12.53 -11.37
C PRO A 153 -8.73 12.71 -10.34
N SER A 154 -7.77 11.79 -10.32
CA SER A 154 -6.66 11.78 -9.37
C SER A 154 -5.37 11.34 -10.05
N SER A 155 -4.24 11.90 -9.60
CA SER A 155 -2.93 11.40 -10.01
C SER A 155 -2.62 10.06 -9.34
N THR A 156 -1.97 9.16 -10.08
CA THR A 156 -1.49 7.88 -9.56
C THR A 156 -0.03 7.69 -9.94
N GLY A 157 0.78 7.26 -8.96
CA GLY A 157 2.16 6.85 -9.19
C GLY A 157 2.31 5.40 -9.62
N ALA A 158 1.19 4.65 -9.73
CA ALA A 158 1.23 3.21 -9.92
C ALA A 158 1.94 2.78 -11.20
N ALA A 159 1.72 3.52 -12.29
CA ALA A 159 2.39 3.35 -13.58
C ALA A 159 3.91 3.45 -13.47
N LYS A 160 4.36 4.55 -12.87
CA LYS A 160 5.78 4.84 -12.66
C LYS A 160 6.41 3.82 -11.71
N ALA A 161 5.65 3.35 -10.73
CA ALA A 161 6.08 2.29 -9.82
C ALA A 161 6.27 0.93 -10.52
N VAL A 162 5.59 0.65 -11.64
CA VAL A 162 5.90 -0.53 -12.46
C VAL A 162 7.33 -0.48 -12.96
N GLY A 163 7.83 0.69 -13.37
CA GLY A 163 9.24 0.87 -13.74
C GLY A 163 10.24 0.56 -12.61
N LYS A 164 9.82 0.63 -11.34
CA LYS A 164 10.67 0.23 -10.20
C LYS A 164 10.72 -1.29 -10.01
N VAL A 165 9.63 -2.00 -10.32
CA VAL A 165 9.54 -3.46 -10.14
C VAL A 165 9.87 -4.25 -11.42
N ILE A 166 9.77 -3.61 -12.59
CA ILE A 166 10.17 -4.13 -13.89
C ILE A 166 11.04 -3.02 -14.54
N PRO A 167 12.37 -3.02 -14.30
CA PRO A 167 13.26 -1.94 -14.75
C PRO A 167 13.18 -1.62 -16.25
N ASP A 168 12.95 -2.63 -17.10
CA ASP A 168 12.84 -2.48 -18.55
C ASP A 168 11.60 -1.67 -19.01
N LEU A 169 10.65 -1.47 -18.10
CA LEU A 169 9.46 -0.63 -18.29
C LEU A 169 9.60 0.77 -17.69
N ASN A 170 10.77 1.11 -17.12
CA ASN A 170 11.00 2.43 -16.54
C ASN A 170 10.87 3.53 -17.61
N GLY A 171 10.03 4.52 -17.33
CA GLY A 171 9.72 5.61 -18.26
C GLY A 171 8.74 5.27 -19.39
N LYS A 172 8.36 4.00 -19.57
CA LYS A 172 7.45 3.57 -20.66
C LYS A 172 5.98 3.61 -20.30
N LEU A 173 5.66 3.55 -19.01
CA LEU A 173 4.28 3.52 -18.52
C LEU A 173 3.98 4.75 -17.65
N THR A 174 2.89 5.44 -17.98
CA THR A 174 2.29 6.49 -17.14
C THR A 174 0.76 6.33 -17.12
N GLY A 175 0.06 7.12 -16.29
CA GLY A 175 -1.39 6.98 -16.21
C GLY A 175 -2.06 7.88 -15.20
N MET A 176 -3.38 7.73 -15.10
CA MET A 176 -4.23 8.47 -14.18
C MET A 176 -5.30 7.59 -13.52
N ALA A 177 -6.00 8.14 -12.55
CA ALA A 177 -7.09 7.46 -11.85
C ALA A 177 -8.37 8.28 -11.88
N PHE A 178 -9.51 7.60 -11.87
CA PHE A 178 -10.81 8.16 -11.57
C PHE A 178 -11.36 7.48 -10.32
N ARG A 179 -11.56 8.22 -9.23
CA ARG A 179 -12.24 7.69 -8.05
C ARG A 179 -13.74 7.72 -8.30
N VAL A 180 -14.42 6.61 -8.03
CA VAL A 180 -15.87 6.47 -8.27
C VAL A 180 -16.61 6.05 -7.00
N PRO A 181 -17.94 6.25 -6.93
CA PRO A 181 -18.80 5.87 -5.79
C PRO A 181 -18.97 4.36 -5.56
N THR A 182 -17.90 3.58 -5.63
CA THR A 182 -17.87 2.17 -5.26
C THR A 182 -17.05 1.98 -3.99
N ALA A 183 -17.51 1.10 -3.09
CA ALA A 183 -16.88 0.90 -1.78
C ALA A 183 -15.58 0.08 -1.86
N ASN A 184 -15.48 -0.83 -2.84
CA ASN A 184 -14.30 -1.63 -3.12
C ASN A 184 -14.39 -2.18 -4.56
N VAL A 185 -13.33 -2.85 -5.01
CA VAL A 185 -13.09 -3.32 -6.39
C VAL A 185 -12.80 -2.17 -7.36
N SER A 186 -11.68 -2.31 -8.06
CA SER A 186 -11.17 -1.32 -9.00
C SER A 186 -10.71 -2.03 -10.26
N VAL A 187 -10.62 -1.31 -11.37
CA VAL A 187 -10.19 -1.84 -12.67
C VAL A 187 -9.03 -1.02 -13.22
N VAL A 188 -8.18 -1.68 -13.98
CA VAL A 188 -7.09 -1.08 -14.76
C VAL A 188 -7.38 -1.34 -16.23
N ASP A 189 -7.29 -0.28 -17.01
CA ASP A 189 -7.23 -0.27 -18.48
C ASP A 189 -5.80 0.14 -18.85
N LEU A 190 -5.09 -0.70 -19.62
CA LEU A 190 -3.68 -0.55 -20.01
C LEU A 190 -3.53 -0.71 -21.53
#